data_AF-A0A453DX96-F1
#
_entry.id   AF-A0A453DX96-F1
#
_cell.length_a   1.000
_cell.length_b   1.000
_cell.length_c   1.000
_cell.angle_alpha   90.00
_cell.angle_beta   90.00
_cell.angle_gamma   90.00
#
_symmetry.space_group_name_H-M   'P 1'
#
loop_
_entity.id
_entity.type
_entity.pdbx_description
1 polymer ?
#
loop_
_entity_poly.entity_id
_entity_poly.type
_entity_poly.pdbx_seq_one_letter_code
_entity_poly.pdbx_strand_id
1 'polypeptide(L)'
;MSFSTTFVFAITPYHSGRSGDGLAFVICAAPDLSTALPGPYLGLVDPYNKFPATNPFFAIELDTAKDLEFKDIDNNHVAVDLNSLKSASSSTAGYYIDIDDDTEGYATEPSFKALRFSNGNPMQVWVDYNSYNGQLDVALAPVPMSKPSLPLLSYSGYSVNLAKFLGFNDTVHVGFSAATGDEHGGTHQILGWSFSMSGPA
;
A
#
# COMPACT_ATOMS: atom_id res chain seq x y z
N MET A 1 -17.28 5.34 7.09
CA MET A 1 -16.31 5.32 8.19
C MET A 1 -14.98 5.77 7.62
N SER A 2 -14.45 6.86 8.16
CA SER A 2 -13.12 7.35 7.80
C SER A 2 -12.08 6.64 8.67
N PHE A 3 -10.85 6.49 8.18
CA PHE A 3 -9.75 5.98 8.99
C PHE A 3 -8.43 6.64 8.56
N SER A 4 -7.47 6.58 9.47
CA SER A 4 -6.07 6.88 9.22
C SER A 4 -5.23 5.70 9.70
N THR A 5 -4.17 5.37 8.97
CA THR A 5 -3.18 4.41 9.42
C THR A 5 -1.80 4.85 8.98
N THR A 6 -0.81 4.61 9.82
CA THR A 6 0.59 4.81 9.46
C THR A 6 1.43 3.68 9.98
N PHE A 7 2.39 3.25 9.18
CA PHE A 7 3.29 2.17 9.56
C PHE A 7 4.69 2.42 9.00
N VAL A 8 5.67 2.04 9.80
CA VAL A 8 7.08 2.01 9.41
C VAL A 8 7.41 0.59 9.00
N PHE A 9 8.02 0.43 7.84
CA PHE A 9 8.40 -0.87 7.30
C PHE A 9 9.85 -0.88 6.82
N ALA A 10 10.43 -2.07 6.70
CA ALA A 10 11.68 -2.30 5.99
C ALA A 10 11.58 -3.60 5.17
N ILE A 11 12.01 -3.54 3.91
CA ILE A 11 12.14 -4.70 3.03
C ILE A 11 13.63 -4.94 2.78
N THR A 12 14.17 -6.00 3.39
CA THR A 12 15.59 -6.34 3.29
C THR A 12 15.75 -7.56 2.39
N PRO A 13 16.31 -7.39 1.17
CA PRO A 13 16.53 -8.51 0.28
C PRO A 13 17.72 -9.35 0.77
N TYR A 14 17.69 -10.67 0.53
CA TYR A 14 18.83 -11.53 0.85
C TYR A 14 20.03 -11.29 -0.10
N HIS A 15 19.76 -11.02 -1.39
CA HIS A 15 20.76 -10.53 -2.35
C HIS A 15 20.39 -9.13 -2.85
N SER A 16 21.39 -8.25 -2.96
CA SER A 16 21.20 -6.83 -3.30
C SER A 16 20.26 -6.65 -4.51
N GLY A 17 19.15 -5.92 -4.30
CA GLY A 17 18.26 -5.44 -5.35
C GLY A 17 17.09 -6.36 -5.72
N ARG A 18 17.01 -7.59 -5.18
CA ARG A 18 15.86 -8.50 -5.36
C ARG A 18 15.25 -8.88 -4.02
N SER A 19 14.08 -8.33 -3.73
CA SER A 19 13.08 -8.99 -2.89
C SER A 19 11.85 -9.07 -3.76
N GLY A 20 11.30 -10.25 -3.94
CA GLY A 20 9.91 -10.41 -4.34
C GLY A 20 9.17 -11.03 -3.15
N ASP A 21 7.86 -10.88 -3.00
CA ASP A 21 6.97 -10.17 -3.93
C ASP A 21 6.47 -8.86 -3.33
N GLY A 22 6.21 -8.81 -2.02
CA GLY A 22 5.89 -7.54 -1.38
C GLY A 22 5.22 -7.66 -0.03
N LEU A 23 4.64 -6.54 0.39
CA LEU A 23 3.95 -6.33 1.65
C LEU A 23 2.67 -5.55 1.39
N ALA A 24 1.57 -5.93 2.03
CA ALA A 24 0.30 -5.22 1.94
C ALA A 24 -0.25 -4.90 3.34
N PHE A 25 -0.75 -3.67 3.51
CA PHE A 25 -1.71 -3.35 4.56
C PHE A 25 -3.10 -3.77 4.07
N VAL A 26 -3.87 -4.49 4.88
CA VAL A 26 -5.11 -5.16 4.45
C VAL A 26 -6.26 -4.79 5.37
N ILE A 27 -7.44 -4.56 4.77
CA ILE A 27 -8.73 -4.53 5.45
C ILE A 27 -9.62 -5.58 4.79
N CYS A 28 -10.16 -6.53 5.57
CA CYS A 28 -11.03 -7.59 5.04
C CYS A 28 -12.20 -7.90 6.00
N ALA A 29 -13.24 -8.52 5.46
CA ALA A 29 -14.43 -8.91 6.24
C ALA A 29 -14.15 -10.16 7.10
N ALA A 30 -13.49 -11.17 6.52
CA ALA A 30 -13.08 -12.38 7.20
C ALA A 30 -11.54 -12.50 7.21
N PRO A 31 -10.91 -12.79 8.37
CA PRO A 31 -9.46 -12.84 8.47
C PRO A 31 -8.88 -14.19 8.01
N ASP A 32 -9.72 -15.15 7.61
CA ASP A 32 -9.26 -16.44 7.10
C ASP A 32 -8.78 -16.30 5.66
N LEU A 33 -7.45 -16.22 5.52
CA LEU A 33 -6.73 -16.18 4.26
C LEU A 33 -5.96 -17.50 4.03
N SER A 34 -6.33 -18.59 4.71
CA SER A 34 -5.60 -19.86 4.68
C SER A 34 -5.52 -20.52 3.29
N THR A 35 -6.44 -20.18 2.39
CA THR A 35 -6.44 -20.66 1.01
C THR A 35 -5.69 -19.74 0.04
N ALA A 36 -5.31 -18.54 0.46
CA ALA A 36 -4.63 -17.58 -0.40
C ALA A 36 -3.24 -18.08 -0.80
N LEU A 37 -2.83 -17.77 -2.04
CA LEU A 37 -1.57 -18.24 -2.56
C LEU A 37 -0.39 -17.35 -2.12
N PRO A 38 0.82 -17.92 -1.99
CA PRO A 38 2.03 -17.14 -1.75
C PRO A 38 2.48 -16.45 -3.03
N GLY A 39 3.64 -15.82 -2.97
CA GLY A 39 4.28 -15.20 -4.10
C GLY A 39 3.57 -13.91 -4.54
N PRO A 40 3.32 -13.71 -5.84
CA PRO A 40 2.73 -12.46 -6.36
C PRO A 40 1.27 -12.29 -5.92
N TYR A 41 0.67 -13.31 -5.30
CA TYR A 41 -0.67 -13.24 -4.70
C TYR A 41 -0.68 -12.61 -3.29
N LEU A 42 0.48 -12.32 -2.72
CA LEU A 42 0.70 -11.70 -1.40
C LEU A 42 -0.04 -12.35 -0.23
N GLY A 43 -0.50 -13.60 -0.36
CA GLY A 43 -1.36 -14.23 0.64
C GLY A 43 -2.75 -13.60 0.74
N LEU A 44 -3.23 -12.91 -0.29
CA LEU A 44 -4.53 -12.23 -0.33
C LEU A 44 -5.58 -12.95 -1.18
N VAL A 45 -5.16 -13.63 -2.25
CA VAL A 45 -6.07 -14.18 -3.26
C VAL A 45 -5.70 -15.60 -3.65
N ASP A 46 -6.73 -16.43 -3.87
CA ASP A 46 -6.61 -17.67 -4.63
C ASP A 46 -7.34 -17.48 -5.99
N PRO A 47 -6.59 -17.43 -7.12
CA PRO A 47 -7.18 -17.26 -8.45
C PRO A 47 -8.00 -18.49 -8.90
N TYR A 48 -7.81 -19.66 -8.29
CA TYR A 48 -8.44 -20.91 -8.67
C TYR A 48 -9.72 -21.21 -7.88
N ASN A 49 -9.81 -20.82 -6.61
CA ASN A 49 -10.99 -21.10 -5.75
C ASN A 49 -11.97 -19.94 -5.55
N LYS A 50 -11.96 -18.90 -6.41
CA LYS A 50 -12.96 -17.81 -6.43
C LYS A 50 -13.36 -17.28 -5.03
N PHE A 51 -12.41 -17.17 -4.11
CA PHE A 51 -12.61 -16.44 -2.85
C PHE A 51 -12.72 -14.90 -2.93
N PRO A 52 -12.66 -14.19 -4.09
CA PRO A 52 -12.95 -12.75 -4.07
C PRO A 52 -14.42 -12.44 -3.78
N ALA A 53 -15.37 -13.32 -4.14
CA ALA A 53 -16.79 -12.98 -4.06
C ALA A 53 -17.35 -13.03 -2.62
N THR A 54 -16.75 -13.83 -1.74
CA THR A 54 -17.25 -14.08 -0.39
C THR A 54 -16.44 -13.41 0.71
N ASN A 55 -15.23 -12.91 0.41
CA ASN A 55 -14.39 -12.16 1.35
C ASN A 55 -13.68 -10.99 0.64
N PRO A 56 -14.39 -9.89 0.35
CA PRO A 56 -13.78 -8.73 -0.28
C PRO A 56 -12.70 -8.15 0.63
N PHE A 57 -11.59 -7.72 0.02
CA PHE A 57 -10.50 -7.03 0.71
C PHE A 57 -10.18 -5.70 0.05
N PHE A 58 -9.70 -4.77 0.86
CA PHE A 58 -8.99 -3.58 0.45
C PHE A 58 -7.54 -3.75 0.85
N ALA A 59 -6.61 -3.37 -0.01
CA ALA A 59 -5.21 -3.34 0.35
C ALA A 59 -4.47 -2.09 -0.15
N ILE A 60 -3.49 -1.66 0.63
CA ILE A 60 -2.39 -0.83 0.17
C ILE A 60 -1.19 -1.74 0.00
N GLU A 61 -0.83 -2.00 -1.24
CA GLU A 61 0.28 -2.87 -1.63
C GLU A 61 1.57 -2.06 -1.78
N LEU A 62 2.66 -2.67 -1.31
CA LEU A 62 4.05 -2.26 -1.52
C LEU A 62 4.72 -3.37 -2.31
N ASP A 63 4.60 -3.30 -3.62
CA ASP A 63 5.07 -4.32 -4.55
C ASP A 63 6.55 -4.11 -4.87
N THR A 64 7.29 -5.21 -4.95
CA THR A 64 8.72 -5.29 -5.27
C THR A 64 9.03 -6.17 -6.48
N ALA A 65 8.01 -6.77 -7.10
CA ALA A 65 8.04 -7.56 -8.31
C ALA A 65 7.20 -6.90 -9.41
N LYS A 66 7.32 -7.41 -10.65
CA LYS A 66 6.49 -6.96 -11.77
C LYS A 66 5.86 -8.18 -12.41
N ASP A 67 4.57 -8.33 -12.18
CA ASP A 67 3.73 -9.39 -12.68
C ASP A 67 2.81 -8.88 -13.79
N LEU A 68 3.13 -9.33 -15.02
CA LEU A 68 2.37 -8.92 -16.21
C LEU A 68 0.89 -9.35 -16.15
N GLU A 69 0.57 -10.40 -15.38
CA GLU A 69 -0.81 -10.84 -15.20
C GLU A 69 -1.67 -9.85 -14.37
N PHE A 70 -1.04 -9.09 -13.47
CA PHE A 70 -1.65 -8.06 -12.64
C PHE A 70 -1.55 -6.66 -13.22
N LYS A 71 -0.82 -6.52 -14.33
CA LYS A 71 -0.63 -5.28 -15.10
C LYS A 71 0.18 -4.23 -14.34
N ASP A 72 1.14 -4.70 -13.57
CA ASP A 72 2.00 -3.83 -12.76
C ASP A 72 2.74 -2.82 -13.64
N ILE A 73 2.78 -1.59 -13.15
CA ILE A 73 3.38 -0.47 -13.87
C ILE A 73 4.89 -0.62 -13.95
N ASP A 74 5.52 -1.08 -12.88
CA ASP A 74 6.95 -1.35 -12.73
C ASP A 74 7.18 -2.42 -11.65
N ASN A 75 8.42 -2.64 -11.25
CA ASN A 75 8.78 -3.64 -10.24
C ASN A 75 9.02 -3.07 -8.83
N ASN A 76 8.46 -1.91 -8.53
CA ASN A 76 8.62 -1.20 -7.27
C ASN A 76 7.60 -0.06 -7.17
N HIS A 77 6.39 -0.39 -6.72
CA HIS A 77 5.27 0.54 -6.73
C HIS A 77 4.38 0.40 -5.50
N VAL A 78 3.67 1.49 -5.19
CA VAL A 78 2.55 1.48 -4.24
C VAL A 78 1.27 1.31 -5.03
N ALA A 79 0.34 0.50 -4.53
CA ALA A 79 -0.95 0.29 -5.19
C ALA A 79 -2.14 0.28 -4.24
N VAL A 80 -3.31 0.62 -4.80
CA VAL A 80 -4.62 0.52 -4.17
C VAL A 80 -5.36 -0.65 -4.80
N ASP A 81 -5.58 -1.68 -4.01
CA ASP A 81 -6.22 -2.91 -4.45
C ASP A 81 -7.61 -3.05 -3.87
N LEU A 82 -8.54 -3.42 -4.75
CA LEU A 82 -9.95 -3.60 -4.43
C LEU A 82 -10.39 -4.99 -4.88
N ASN A 83 -10.26 -5.96 -3.96
CA ASN A 83 -10.65 -7.36 -4.17
C ASN A 83 -10.02 -8.00 -5.42
N SER A 84 -8.84 -7.51 -5.80
CA SER A 84 -8.12 -7.84 -7.01
C SER A 84 -6.72 -7.26 -6.89
N LEU A 85 -5.71 -8.04 -7.30
CA LEU A 85 -4.31 -7.59 -7.43
C LEU A 85 -4.08 -6.78 -8.71
N LYS A 86 -5.05 -6.75 -9.64
CA LYS A 86 -5.09 -5.69 -10.66
C LYS A 86 -5.53 -4.41 -9.98
N SER A 87 -4.58 -3.55 -9.68
CA SER A 87 -4.79 -2.36 -8.86
C SER A 87 -5.78 -1.38 -9.50
N ALA A 88 -6.59 -0.75 -8.66
CA ALA A 88 -7.47 0.34 -9.06
C ALA A 88 -6.69 1.64 -9.34
N SER A 89 -5.55 1.81 -8.67
CA SER A 89 -4.60 2.90 -8.86
C SER A 89 -3.23 2.48 -8.35
N SER A 90 -2.16 2.89 -9.04
CA SER A 90 -0.79 2.61 -8.61
C SER A 90 0.16 3.73 -9.02
N SER A 91 1.29 3.84 -8.31
CA SER A 91 2.34 4.83 -8.56
C SER A 91 3.70 4.23 -8.21
N THR A 92 4.71 4.51 -9.04
CA THR A 92 6.10 4.15 -8.76
C THR A 92 6.47 4.62 -7.36
N ALA A 93 7.15 3.78 -6.57
CA ALA A 93 7.45 4.14 -5.19
C ALA A 93 8.34 5.39 -5.13
N GLY A 94 7.89 6.37 -4.37
CA GLY A 94 8.60 7.63 -4.19
C GLY A 94 7.80 8.61 -3.36
N TYR A 95 8.26 9.85 -3.35
CA TYR A 95 7.61 10.93 -2.61
C TYR A 95 7.86 12.27 -3.28
N TYR A 96 6.98 13.23 -3.01
CA TYR A 96 7.15 14.61 -3.48
C TYR A 96 7.77 15.45 -2.36
N ILE A 97 8.74 16.28 -2.74
CA ILE A 97 9.30 17.31 -1.87
C ILE A 97 8.70 18.65 -2.30
N ASP A 98 8.07 19.34 -1.35
CA ASP A 98 7.72 20.75 -1.50
C ASP A 98 8.98 21.56 -1.68
N ILE A 99 8.97 22.48 -2.65
CA ILE A 99 10.09 23.40 -2.84
C ILE A 99 10.07 24.42 -1.70
N ASP A 100 11.21 24.61 -1.04
CA ASP A 100 11.38 25.63 -0.02
C ASP A 100 10.93 27.01 -0.56
N ASP A 101 10.17 27.74 0.25
CA ASP A 101 9.63 29.09 -0.01
C ASP A 101 10.73 30.17 -0.24
N ASP A 102 12.00 29.78 -0.25
CA ASP A 102 13.19 30.64 -0.34
C ASP A 102 13.75 30.75 -1.77
N THR A 103 13.19 30.05 -2.76
CA THR A 103 13.50 30.34 -4.17
C THR A 103 12.64 31.48 -4.69
N GLU A 104 13.24 32.67 -4.76
CA GLU A 104 12.68 33.90 -5.33
C GLU A 104 11.83 33.62 -6.61
N GLY A 105 10.51 33.66 -6.45
CA GLY A 105 9.57 34.10 -7.50
C GLY A 105 9.30 33.18 -8.69
N TYR A 106 9.86 31.97 -8.77
CA TYR A 106 9.50 31.00 -9.80
C TYR A 106 8.79 29.80 -9.16
N ALA A 107 7.47 29.71 -9.36
CA ALA A 107 6.70 28.51 -9.04
C ALA A 107 7.33 27.33 -9.80
N THR A 108 8.05 26.50 -9.08
CA THR A 108 8.59 25.25 -9.60
C THR A 108 7.66 24.12 -9.16
N GLU A 109 7.44 23.14 -10.02
CA GLU A 109 6.57 22.00 -9.74
C GLU A 109 7.21 21.11 -8.65
N PRO A 110 6.42 20.44 -7.79
CA PRO A 110 6.94 19.53 -6.77
C PRO A 110 7.91 18.49 -7.36
N SER A 111 9.04 18.27 -6.68
CA SER A 111 10.06 17.34 -7.17
C SER A 111 9.78 15.92 -6.69
N PHE A 112 9.54 15.00 -7.62
CA PHE A 112 9.43 13.56 -7.30
C PHE A 112 10.80 12.95 -7.00
N LYS A 113 10.89 12.23 -5.89
CA LYS A 113 12.06 11.45 -5.46
C LYS A 113 11.70 9.98 -5.42
N ALA A 114 12.25 9.22 -6.37
CA ALA A 114 12.07 7.78 -6.42
C ALA A 114 12.69 7.09 -5.21
N LEU A 115 12.02 6.04 -4.73
CA LEU A 115 12.48 5.17 -3.66
C LEU A 115 12.58 3.73 -4.15
N ARG A 116 13.38 2.92 -3.48
CA ARG A 116 13.45 1.48 -3.70
C ARG A 116 13.15 0.78 -2.39
N PHE A 117 12.06 0.02 -2.31
CA PHE A 117 11.69 -0.66 -1.06
C PHE A 117 12.74 -1.69 -0.62
N SER A 118 13.29 -2.44 -1.59
CA SER A 118 14.27 -3.50 -1.38
C SER A 118 15.69 -2.99 -1.11
N ASN A 119 15.84 -2.07 -0.16
CA ASN A 119 17.12 -1.49 0.25
C ASN A 119 17.43 -1.67 1.75
N GLY A 120 16.52 -2.28 2.53
CA GLY A 120 16.66 -2.50 3.97
C GLY A 120 16.54 -1.25 4.84
N ASN A 121 16.38 -0.06 4.27
CA ASN A 121 16.21 1.18 5.02
C ASN A 121 14.75 1.35 5.44
N PRO A 122 14.47 1.77 6.68
CA PRO A 122 13.13 2.07 7.14
C PRO A 122 12.46 3.18 6.31
N MET A 123 11.23 2.91 5.88
CA MET A 123 10.34 3.86 5.22
C MET A 123 9.00 3.87 5.95
N GLN A 124 8.25 4.96 5.79
CA GLN A 124 6.96 5.14 6.44
C GLN A 124 5.87 5.42 5.41
N VAL A 125 4.73 4.76 5.59
CA VAL A 125 3.51 4.97 4.81
C VAL A 125 2.47 5.65 5.69
N TRP A 126 1.70 6.55 5.09
CA TRP A 126 0.48 7.11 5.67
C TRP A 126 -0.67 6.85 4.71
N VAL A 127 -1.79 6.38 5.24
CA VAL A 127 -3.01 6.12 4.48
C VAL A 127 -4.14 6.84 5.19
N ASP A 128 -4.77 7.79 4.50
CA ASP A 128 -5.91 8.53 5.01
C ASP A 128 -7.12 8.31 4.11
N TYR A 129 -8.17 7.76 4.69
CA TYR A 129 -9.44 7.54 4.01
C TYR A 129 -10.53 8.43 4.60
N ASN A 130 -11.07 9.33 3.78
CA ASN A 130 -12.23 10.15 4.10
C ASN A 130 -13.49 9.58 3.45
N SER A 131 -14.36 8.99 4.27
CA SER A 131 -15.61 8.40 3.79
C SER A 131 -16.69 9.39 3.37
N TYR A 132 -16.58 10.68 3.73
CA TYR A 132 -17.56 11.69 3.33
C TYR A 132 -17.52 11.95 1.83
N ASN A 133 -16.32 12.05 1.25
CA ASN A 133 -16.11 12.27 -0.17
C ASN A 133 -15.55 11.03 -0.91
N GLY A 134 -15.27 9.93 -0.19
CA GLY A 134 -14.65 8.73 -0.77
C GLY A 134 -13.23 9.01 -1.27
N GLN A 135 -12.46 9.81 -0.52
CA GLN A 135 -11.07 10.13 -0.85
C GLN A 135 -10.13 9.19 -0.08
N LEU A 136 -9.19 8.58 -0.80
CA LEU A 136 -8.09 7.81 -0.23
C LEU A 136 -6.78 8.44 -0.67
N ASP A 137 -5.98 8.87 0.30
CA ASP A 137 -4.65 9.43 0.06
C ASP A 137 -3.60 8.53 0.69
N VAL A 138 -2.56 8.20 -0.09
CA VAL A 138 -1.40 7.43 0.35
C VAL A 138 -0.16 8.28 0.18
N ALA A 139 0.59 8.45 1.26
CA ALA A 139 1.90 9.10 1.24
C ALA A 139 2.97 8.09 1.68
N LEU A 140 4.19 8.29 1.18
CA LEU A 140 5.36 7.47 1.46
C LEU A 140 6.55 8.41 1.67
N ALA A 141 7.47 8.09 2.58
CA ALA A 141 8.75 8.79 2.71
C ALA A 141 9.79 7.93 3.47
N PRO A 142 11.10 8.22 3.34
CA PRO A 142 12.12 7.64 4.22
C PRO A 142 11.96 8.10 5.67
N VAL A 143 12.30 7.24 6.63
CA VAL A 143 12.46 7.67 8.04
C VAL A 143 13.78 8.43 8.18
N PRO A 144 13.85 9.57 8.91
CA PRO A 144 12.85 10.12 9.82
C PRO A 144 12.05 11.31 9.23
N MET A 145 11.76 11.33 7.92
CA MET A 145 10.98 12.43 7.35
C MET A 145 9.54 12.45 7.86
N SER A 146 9.02 13.66 8.05
CA SER A 146 7.59 13.89 8.27
C SER A 146 6.78 13.49 7.05
N LYS A 147 5.48 13.21 7.25
CA LYS A 147 4.53 12.95 6.17
C LYS A 147 4.59 14.07 5.10
N PRO A 148 4.83 13.74 3.83
CA PRO A 148 4.74 14.70 2.74
C PRO A 148 3.35 15.34 2.65
N SER A 149 3.30 16.64 2.31
CA SER A 149 2.05 17.39 2.07
C SER A 149 1.30 16.86 0.86
N LEU A 150 2.03 16.55 -0.21
CA LEU A 150 1.53 15.93 -1.43
C LEU A 150 1.54 14.40 -1.30
N PRO A 151 0.37 13.75 -1.41
CA PRO A 151 0.31 12.29 -1.42
C PRO A 151 1.00 11.73 -2.66
N LEU A 152 1.56 10.52 -2.53
CA LEU A 152 2.06 9.74 -3.66
C LEU A 152 0.91 9.29 -4.57
N LEU A 153 -0.22 8.93 -3.94
CA LEU A 153 -1.42 8.45 -4.60
C LEU A 153 -2.65 9.10 -3.98
N SER A 154 -3.54 9.60 -4.83
CA SER A 154 -4.88 10.05 -4.46
C SER A 154 -5.90 9.30 -5.31
N TYR A 155 -6.77 8.53 -4.67
CA TYR A 155 -7.81 7.74 -5.33
C TYR A 155 -9.19 8.17 -4.80
N SER A 156 -10.06 8.61 -5.70
CA SER A 156 -11.38 9.16 -5.33
C SER A 156 -12.49 8.79 -6.31
N GLY A 157 -13.73 8.80 -5.82
CA GLY A 157 -14.94 8.52 -6.61
C GLY A 157 -15.88 7.47 -5.99
N TYR A 158 -16.99 7.19 -6.69
CA TYR A 158 -18.04 6.26 -6.22
C TYR A 158 -17.54 4.82 -5.93
N SER A 159 -16.44 4.40 -6.56
CA SER A 159 -15.79 3.10 -6.34
C SER A 159 -15.05 2.99 -5.01
N VAL A 160 -14.74 4.12 -4.36
CA VAL A 160 -13.98 4.17 -3.10
C VAL A 160 -14.90 4.19 -1.88
N ASN A 161 -16.18 3.80 -2.02
CA ASN A 161 -17.01 3.55 -0.84
C ASN A 161 -16.62 2.20 -0.25
N LEU A 162 -15.55 2.19 0.56
CA LEU A 162 -15.01 0.99 1.18
C LEU A 162 -16.06 0.26 2.03
N ALA A 163 -16.98 1.01 2.65
CA ALA A 163 -18.04 0.41 3.44
C ALA A 163 -19.03 -0.42 2.63
N LYS A 164 -19.45 0.13 1.48
CA LYS A 164 -20.29 -0.59 0.52
C LYS A 164 -19.54 -1.73 -0.14
N PHE A 165 -18.27 -1.49 -0.49
CA PHE A 165 -17.43 -2.46 -1.19
C PHE A 165 -17.16 -3.71 -0.36
N LEU A 166 -16.80 -3.52 0.91
CA LEU A 166 -16.49 -4.60 1.83
C LEU A 166 -17.77 -5.24 2.42
N GLY A 167 -18.96 -4.75 2.05
CA GLY A 167 -20.24 -5.35 2.44
C GLY A 167 -20.50 -5.30 3.95
N PHE A 168 -20.07 -4.23 4.63
CA PHE A 168 -20.10 -4.17 6.09
C PHE A 168 -21.51 -4.25 6.67
N ASN A 169 -21.66 -5.12 7.69
CA ASN A 169 -22.73 -4.99 8.67
C ASN A 169 -22.23 -4.55 10.06
N ASP A 170 -21.06 -4.99 10.58
CA ASP A 170 -20.58 -4.52 11.91
C ASP A 170 -19.06 -4.61 12.20
N THR A 171 -18.29 -5.55 11.63
CA THR A 171 -16.88 -5.80 12.04
C THR A 171 -15.97 -6.04 10.85
N VAL A 172 -14.73 -5.54 10.96
CA VAL A 172 -13.67 -5.65 9.96
C VAL A 172 -12.37 -6.06 10.62
N HIS A 173 -11.48 -6.68 9.87
CA HIS A 173 -10.16 -7.06 10.33
C HIS A 173 -9.13 -6.24 9.57
N VAL A 174 -8.18 -5.67 10.31
CA VAL A 174 -7.07 -4.87 9.76
C VAL A 174 -5.75 -5.51 10.13
N GLY A 175 -4.80 -5.54 9.21
CA GLY A 175 -3.51 -6.17 9.44
C GLY A 175 -2.58 -6.06 8.25
N PHE A 176 -1.62 -6.97 8.19
CA PHE A 176 -0.63 -7.03 7.12
C PHE A 176 -0.55 -8.43 6.55
N SER A 177 -0.24 -8.51 5.25
CA SER A 177 0.14 -9.75 4.56
C SER A 177 1.40 -9.50 3.76
N ALA A 178 2.24 -10.53 3.60
CA ALA A 178 3.46 -10.43 2.83
C ALA A 178 3.81 -11.78 2.24
N ALA A 179 4.53 -11.76 1.12
CA ALA A 179 5.04 -12.96 0.50
C ALA A 179 6.47 -12.78 0.02
N THR A 180 7.24 -13.86 0.10
CA THR A 180 8.58 -13.93 -0.49
C THR A 180 8.51 -14.79 -1.76
N GLY A 181 8.69 -14.18 -2.94
CA GLY A 181 8.75 -14.85 -4.24
C GLY A 181 10.15 -15.23 -4.71
N ASP A 182 11.18 -14.68 -4.07
CA ASP A 182 12.57 -14.99 -4.41
C ASP A 182 13.00 -16.32 -3.78
N GLU A 183 13.63 -17.19 -4.58
CA GLU A 183 14.26 -18.45 -4.15
C GLU A 183 15.34 -18.25 -3.07
N HIS A 184 15.87 -17.04 -2.95
CA HIS A 184 16.84 -16.65 -1.93
C HIS A 184 16.20 -15.89 -0.76
N GLY A 185 14.94 -15.47 -0.90
CA GLY A 185 14.13 -14.85 0.14
C GLY A 185 14.47 -13.39 0.47
N GLY A 186 13.89 -12.91 1.57
CA GLY A 186 14.03 -11.56 2.10
C GLY A 186 13.13 -11.39 3.31
N THR A 187 13.30 -10.29 4.05
CA THR A 187 12.43 -9.98 5.20
C THR A 187 11.53 -8.80 4.91
N HIS A 188 10.24 -8.96 5.20
CA HIS A 188 9.24 -7.89 5.22
C HIS A 188 8.91 -7.60 6.68
N GLN A 189 9.31 -6.43 7.18
CA GLN A 189 9.22 -6.11 8.61
C GLN A 189 8.34 -4.88 8.82
N ILE A 190 7.36 -4.99 9.72
CA ILE A 190 6.66 -3.83 10.29
C ILE A 190 7.40 -3.44 11.57
N LEU A 191 8.00 -2.25 11.58
CA LEU A 191 8.81 -1.72 12.68
C LEU A 191 7.98 -0.88 13.66
N GLY A 192 6.83 -0.37 13.20
CA GLY A 192 5.86 0.36 14.02
C GLY A 192 4.56 0.55 13.25
N TRP A 193 3.44 0.61 13.95
CA TRP A 193 2.11 0.76 13.35
C TRP A 193 1.18 1.53 14.29
N SER A 194 0.40 2.45 13.73
CA SER A 194 -0.72 3.12 14.38
C SER A 194 -1.93 3.12 13.44
N PHE A 195 -3.12 2.98 14.01
CA PHE A 195 -4.40 2.95 13.30
C PHE A 195 -5.47 3.70 14.10
N SER A 196 -6.27 4.52 13.43
CA SER A 196 -7.32 5.34 14.05
C SER A 196 -8.55 5.45 13.16
N MET A 197 -9.74 5.32 13.75
CA MET A 197 -11.04 5.52 13.06
C MET A 197 -11.69 6.87 13.39
N SER A 198 -11.08 7.65 14.28
CA SER A 198 -11.67 8.88 14.84
C SER A 198 -10.75 10.10 14.73
N GLY A 199 -9.62 10.00 14.02
CA GLY A 199 -8.67 11.08 13.84
C GLY A 199 -7.37 10.60 13.18
N PRO A 200 -6.33 11.44 13.18
CA PRO A 200 -4.99 11.03 12.77
C PRO A 200 -4.50 9.81 13.57
N ALA A 201 -3.81 8.90 12.89
CA ALA A 201 -3.10 7.77 13.51
C ALA A 201 -1.73 8.19 14.04
#